data_AF-A0A897MXJ6-F1
#
_entry.id   AF-A0A897MXJ6-F1
#
_cell.length_a   1.000
_cell.length_b   1.000
_cell.length_c   1.000
_cell.angle_alpha   90.00
_cell.angle_beta   90.00
_cell.angle_gamma   90.00
#
_symmetry.space_group_name_H-M   'P 1'
#
loop_
_entity.id
_entity.type
_entity.pdbx_description
1 polymer ?
#
loop_
_entity_poly.entity_id
_entity_poly.type
_entity_poly.pdbx_seq_one_letter_code
_entity_poly.pdbx_strand_id
1 'polypeptide(L)'
;MCPVWGGCPPALDFHHVDPSNKERSVSRMVAFGYAKEKIRAEIDKCEVLCANCHRADHYEVPMEATTGRESITNADESDKV
;
A
#
# COMPACT_ATOMS: atom_id res chain seq x y z
N MET A 1 12.09 2.03 -4.36
CA MET A 1 12.49 0.75 -3.72
C MET A 1 11.71 0.62 -2.42
N CYS A 2 10.93 -0.44 -2.22
CA CYS A 2 10.11 -0.62 -1.01
C CYS A 2 11.02 -0.70 0.25
N PRO A 3 10.83 0.19 1.26
CA PRO A 3 11.73 0.28 2.42
C PRO A 3 11.50 -0.83 3.46
N VAL A 4 10.42 -1.60 3.36
CA VAL A 4 10.02 -2.54 4.41
C VAL A 4 10.81 -3.85 4.31
N TRP A 5 11.13 -4.35 3.11
CA TRP A 5 11.82 -5.65 2.91
C TRP A 5 12.50 -5.80 1.54
N GLY A 6 13.32 -4.84 1.08
CA GLY A 6 14.18 -5.03 -0.12
C GLY A 6 13.46 -5.32 -1.46
N GLY A 7 12.15 -5.04 -1.53
CA GLY A 7 11.26 -5.50 -2.60
C GLY A 7 10.59 -6.82 -2.23
N CYS A 8 9.25 -6.86 -2.23
CA CYS A 8 8.49 -8.11 -2.07
C CYS A 8 8.02 -8.58 -3.45
N PRO A 9 8.75 -9.47 -4.15
CA PRO A 9 8.38 -9.93 -5.49
C PRO A 9 7.01 -10.60 -5.61
N PRO A 10 6.48 -11.36 -4.61
CA PRO A 10 5.22 -12.06 -4.80
C PRO A 10 3.98 -11.17 -4.62
N ALA A 11 4.14 -9.92 -4.19
CA ALA A 11 3.02 -9.05 -3.83
C ALA A 11 3.09 -7.72 -4.57
N LEU A 12 3.15 -7.75 -5.91
CA LEU A 12 3.18 -6.56 -6.76
C LEU A 12 1.77 -6.18 -7.22
N ASP A 13 1.47 -4.89 -7.15
CA ASP A 13 0.22 -4.27 -7.57
C ASP A 13 0.50 -3.10 -8.53
N PHE A 14 -0.45 -2.86 -9.45
CA PHE A 14 -0.45 -1.67 -10.31
C PHE A 14 -1.04 -0.49 -9.54
N HIS A 15 -0.21 0.52 -9.30
CA HIS A 15 -0.59 1.78 -8.69
C HIS A 15 -0.67 2.87 -9.76
N HIS A 16 -1.84 3.47 -9.94
CA HIS A 16 -2.00 4.61 -10.85
C HIS A 16 -1.29 5.85 -10.30
N VAL A 17 -0.28 6.35 -11.03
CA VAL A 17 0.50 7.55 -10.65
C VAL A 17 -0.41 8.79 -10.55
N ASP A 18 -1.39 8.90 -11.44
CA ASP A 18 -2.45 9.89 -11.38
C ASP A 18 -3.81 9.19 -11.25
N PRO A 19 -4.42 9.19 -10.06
CA PRO A 19 -5.70 8.52 -9.84
C PRO A 19 -6.88 9.17 -10.58
N SER A 20 -6.73 10.41 -11.09
CA SER A 20 -7.76 11.12 -11.84
C SER A 20 -7.81 10.74 -13.33
N ASN A 21 -6.72 10.17 -13.85
CA ASN A 21 -6.55 9.83 -15.28
C ASN A 21 -6.70 8.32 -15.58
N LYS A 22 -7.27 7.56 -14.63
CA LYS A 22 -7.54 6.12 -14.81
C LYS A 22 -8.93 5.87 -15.37
N GLU A 23 -9.07 4.87 -16.25
CA GLU A 23 -10.39 4.39 -16.67
C GLU A 23 -10.98 3.47 -15.58
N ARG A 24 -10.18 2.49 -15.13
CA ARG A 24 -10.53 1.47 -14.14
C ARG A 24 -9.24 0.90 -13.53
N SER A 25 -9.35 0.17 -12.41
CA SER A 25 -8.21 -0.64 -11.96
C SER A 25 -7.91 -1.76 -12.96
N VAL A 26 -6.63 -2.04 -13.19
CA VAL A 26 -6.16 -3.08 -14.13
C VAL A 26 -6.80 -4.44 -13.81
N SER A 27 -6.84 -4.83 -12.54
CA SER A 27 -7.47 -6.09 -12.09
C SER A 27 -8.95 -6.17 -12.47
N ARG A 28 -9.66 -5.03 -12.44
CA ARG A 28 -11.08 -4.96 -12.80
C ARG A 28 -11.28 -5.01 -14.31
N MET A 29 -10.37 -4.45 -15.11
CA MET A 29 -10.39 -4.58 -16.57
C MET A 29 -10.16 -6.03 -17.01
N VAL A 30 -9.22 -6.73 -16.36
CA VAL A 30 -8.98 -8.16 -16.58
C VAL A 30 -10.23 -8.98 -16.24
N ALA A 31 -10.81 -8.76 -15.05
CA ALA A 31 -12.01 -9.48 -14.61
C ALA A 31 -13.22 -9.27 -15.53
N PHE A 32 -13.35 -8.09 -16.15
CA PHE A 32 -14.43 -7.80 -17.09
C PHE A 32 -14.09 -8.09 -18.56
N GLY A 33 -12.93 -8.71 -18.84
CA GLY A 33 -12.60 -9.16 -20.20
C GLY A 33 -12.34 -8.03 -21.20
N TYR A 34 -11.76 -6.92 -20.75
CA TYR A 34 -11.37 -5.83 -21.66
C TYR A 34 -10.34 -6.30 -22.70
N ALA A 35 -10.29 -5.63 -23.85
CA ALA A 35 -9.28 -5.89 -24.87
C ALA A 35 -7.85 -5.71 -24.31
N LYS A 36 -6.92 -6.58 -24.72
CA LYS A 36 -5.53 -6.57 -24.21
C LYS A 36 -4.84 -5.23 -24.44
N GLU A 37 -5.15 -4.57 -25.54
CA GLU A 37 -4.61 -3.27 -25.94
C GLU A 37 -5.05 -2.19 -24.94
N LYS A 38 -6.32 -2.21 -24.51
CA LYS A 38 -6.82 -1.30 -23.47
C LYS A 38 -6.18 -1.57 -22.13
N ILE A 39 -6.02 -2.86 -21.77
CA ILE A 39 -5.38 -3.24 -20.51
C ILE A 39 -3.92 -2.76 -20.48
N ARG A 40 -3.18 -2.91 -21.59
CA ARG A 40 -1.80 -2.40 -21.72
C ARG A 40 -1.72 -0.88 -21.60
N ALA A 41 -2.59 -0.17 -22.31
CA ALA A 41 -2.64 1.29 -22.23
C ALA A 41 -2.96 1.80 -20.81
N GLU A 42 -3.74 1.04 -20.03
CA GLU A 42 -3.99 1.37 -18.62
C GLU A 42 -2.80 1.02 -17.71
N ILE A 43 -2.11 -0.09 -17.99
CA ILE A 43 -0.87 -0.46 -17.27
C ILE A 43 0.22 0.59 -17.46
N ASP A 44 0.33 1.21 -18.64
CA ASP A 44 1.31 2.27 -18.93
C ASP A 44 1.13 3.54 -18.06
N LYS A 45 -0.04 3.69 -17.43
CA LYS A 45 -0.33 4.78 -16.47
C LYS A 45 0.01 4.41 -15.02
N CYS A 46 0.46 3.18 -14.79
CA CYS A 46 0.72 2.64 -13.48
C CYS A 46 2.22 2.52 -13.21
N GLU A 47 2.62 2.72 -11.97
CA GLU A 47 3.86 2.18 -11.44
C GLU A 47 3.58 0.85 -10.70
N VAL A 48 4.64 0.05 -10.52
CA VAL A 48 4.55 -1.23 -9.83
C VAL A 48 5.04 -1.05 -8.40
N LEU A 49 4.12 -1.19 -7.45
CA LEU A 49 4.41 -1.14 -6.01
C LEU A 49 4.15 -2.49 -5.37
N CYS A 50 4.74 -2.74 -4.20
CA CYS A 50 4.26 -3.87 -3.41
C CYS A 50 2.92 -3.53 -2.75
N ALA A 51 2.08 -4.53 -2.48
CA ALA A 51 0.75 -4.36 -1.92
C ALA A 51 0.73 -3.56 -0.60
N ASN A 52 1.80 -3.64 0.20
CA ASN A 52 1.93 -2.85 1.43
C ASN A 52 2.20 -1.37 1.14
N CYS A 53 3.15 -1.06 0.25
CA CYS A 53 3.43 0.32 -0.18
C CYS A 53 2.23 0.92 -0.90
N HIS A 54 1.56 0.15 -1.76
CA HIS A 54 0.37 0.60 -2.46
C HIS A 54 -0.75 1.00 -1.48
N ARG A 55 -1.02 0.19 -0.44
CA ARG A 55 -2.00 0.53 0.60
C ARG A 55 -1.57 1.74 1.43
N ALA A 56 -0.29 1.85 1.76
CA ALA A 56 0.23 2.98 2.54
C ALA A 56 0.06 4.30 1.79
N ASP A 57 0.23 4.30 0.47
CA ASP A 57 0.03 5.48 -0.38
C ASP A 57 -1.43 5.96 -0.40
N HIS A 58 -2.39 5.03 -0.41
CA HIS A 58 -3.82 5.35 -0.30
C HIS A 58 -4.28 5.67 1.13
N TYR A 59 -3.43 5.47 2.15
CA TYR A 59 -3.81 5.65 3.54
C TYR A 59 -3.51 7.08 4.00
N GLU A 60 -4.54 7.92 4.04
CA GLU A 60 -4.48 9.19 4.77
C GLU A 60 -4.52 8.89 6.27
N VAL A 61 -3.49 9.31 7.01
CA VAL A 61 -3.48 9.19 8.47
C VAL A 61 -4.50 10.18 9.02
N PRO A 62 -5.52 9.74 9.78
CA PRO A 62 -6.39 10.67 10.49
C PRO A 62 -5.52 11.49 11.46
N MET A 63 -5.69 12.83 11.47
CA MET A 63 -4.86 13.77 12.25
C MET A 63 -4.78 13.47 13.76
N GLU A 64 -5.61 12.57 14.29
CA GLU A 64 -5.82 12.35 15.73
C GLU A 64 -5.10 11.12 16.32
N ALA A 65 -4.17 10.47 15.60
CA ALA A 65 -3.54 9.23 16.07
C ALA A 65 -2.14 9.38 16.72
N THR A 66 -1.77 10.58 17.22
CA THR A 66 -0.43 10.80 17.82
C THR A 66 -0.42 11.25 19.27
N THR A 67 -1.57 11.29 19.97
CA THR A 67 -1.55 11.49 21.43
C THR A 67 -1.59 10.14 22.15
N GLY A 68 -0.42 9.67 22.59
CA GLY A 68 -0.31 8.60 23.58
C GLY A 68 0.22 7.25 23.06
N ARG A 69 1.46 7.22 22.57
CA ARG A 69 2.30 6.03 22.72
C ARG A 69 3.27 6.30 23.86
N GLU A 70 2.78 6.16 25.08
CA GLU A 70 3.67 6.12 26.23
C GLU A 70 4.56 4.88 26.11
N SER A 71 5.86 5.10 26.25
CA SER A 71 6.90 4.09 26.29
C SER A 71 6.54 3.07 27.38
N ILE A 72 6.38 1.79 27.02
CA ILE A 72 6.40 0.73 28.01
C ILE A 72 7.84 0.66 28.54
N THR A 73 8.14 1.41 29.59
CA THR A 73 9.33 1.16 30.41
C THR A 73 8.95 0.05 31.37
N ASN A 74 9.49 -1.15 31.18
CA ASN A 74 9.40 -2.19 32.20
C ASN A 74 10.27 -1.75 33.40
N ALA A 75 9.59 -1.36 34.47
CA ALA A 75 10.06 -1.21 35.85
C ALA A 75 8.79 -1.45 36.70
N ASP A 76 8.69 -2.34 37.68
CA ASP A 76 9.68 -2.75 38.67
C ASP A 76 9.50 -4.22 39.09
N GLU A 77 10.64 -4.89 39.26
CA GLU A 77 10.80 -6.19 39.90
C GLU A 77 10.95 -5.97 41.41
N SER A 78 9.86 -5.77 42.15
CA SER A 78 9.89 -5.63 43.61
C SER A 78 8.51 -5.84 44.23
N ASP A 79 8.05 -7.09 44.30
CA ASP A 79 7.08 -7.57 45.31
C ASP A 79 7.10 -9.11 45.33
N LYS A 80 8.28 -9.66 45.62
CA LYS A 80 8.42 -11.02 46.17
C LYS A 80 8.87 -10.88 47.62
N VAL A 81 7.92 -10.75 48.53
CA VAL A 81 7.99 -11.26 49.91
C VAL A 81 6.60 -11.77 50.29
#